data_AF-A0A6A6X7X3-F1
#
_entry.id   AF-A0A6A6X7X3-F1
#
_cell.length_a   1.000
_cell.length_b   1.000
_cell.length_c   1.000
_cell.angle_alpha   90.00
_cell.angle_beta   90.00
_cell.angle_gamma   90.00
#
_symmetry.space_group_name_H-M   'P 1'
#
loop_
_entity.id
_entity.type
_entity.pdbx_description
1 polymer ?
#
loop_
_entity_poly.entity_id
_entity_poly.type
_entity_poly.pdbx_seq_one_letter_code
_entity_poly.pdbx_strand_id
1 'polypeptide(L)'
;MVFFPPGAYILYQQASSRAAACPAIVCTDEMVPKELPETRPSGYYTLILTMGKLELRWASTREMQEYIPIDEESTDLNQELKEAHKLVLDALDANLGLEHWKGVLEGRSKLGHFSNSGPNAVSAPDSDSDSDSDSDSDLRLAIAASLADQGGKKTSFFEMPQPAPRPCSVSDSDSEAKLNLQSPRKRSTAPSQSTFAKRQRMLLPNGQASQFSDIRRHFQSTPLPNSDLSSNSRSRQSTGDSSDNDIASEEKETTSPSRIGDKADRVPTNFLKQPHLNNESFVKATRVHGKIGVSVISVKNSGGMKRYADAEIHEHEAFVKFLIGPEKEPFYIPKEQIDERGYFSNSNIGLNCMVKKGNTWSFERPCLININPDDFSYVADFLSTGDFGCRIVEDDEQREEAFAQCCSAWVVADELVMDDLLDHIVHKIEKTKPWGMFEVLAFAGIVYKTEHSPFPAYAMMKETLANFVADNYLKYLEEYTTTFVDLMKEFPMFLIHIHEKTVEKARSSREESERRDSAMRMEGQ
;
A
#
# COMPACT_ATOMS: atom_id res chain seq x y z
N MET A 1 1.69 -16.42 5.01
CA MET A 1 0.47 -16.82 4.29
C MET A 1 0.53 -16.05 2.98
N VAL A 2 0.52 -16.73 1.85
CA VAL A 2 0.63 -16.05 0.55
C VAL A 2 -0.75 -15.52 0.21
N PHE A 3 -0.88 -14.20 0.11
CA PHE A 3 -2.09 -13.55 -0.38
C PHE A 3 -1.88 -13.26 -1.86
N PHE A 4 -2.83 -13.67 -2.70
CA PHE A 4 -2.81 -13.42 -4.12
C PHE A 4 -3.90 -12.39 -4.45
N PRO A 5 -3.55 -11.21 -4.99
CA PRO A 5 -4.55 -10.20 -5.33
C PRO A 5 -5.45 -10.68 -6.47
N PRO A 6 -6.69 -10.16 -6.58
CA PRO A 6 -7.55 -10.43 -7.73
C PRO A 6 -6.85 -10.08 -9.05
N GLY A 7 -6.98 -10.96 -10.04
CA GLY A 7 -6.25 -10.88 -11.30
C GLY A 7 -4.87 -11.54 -11.30
N ALA A 8 -4.35 -11.98 -10.15
CA ALA A 8 -3.08 -12.71 -10.12
C ALA A 8 -3.24 -14.12 -10.72
N TYR A 9 -2.29 -14.49 -11.57
CA TYR A 9 -2.15 -15.86 -12.06
C TYR A 9 -1.45 -16.73 -11.01
N ILE A 10 -1.97 -17.93 -10.79
CA ILE A 10 -1.51 -18.88 -9.78
C ILE A 10 -1.47 -20.30 -10.36
N LEU A 11 -0.81 -21.21 -9.66
CA LEU A 11 -0.95 -22.64 -9.84
C LEU A 11 -1.91 -23.21 -8.79
N TYR A 12 -2.96 -23.87 -9.25
CA TYR A 12 -3.96 -24.52 -8.40
C TYR A 12 -3.76 -26.04 -8.39
N GLN A 13 -3.59 -26.62 -7.20
CA GLN A 13 -3.52 -28.06 -7.00
C GLN A 13 -4.46 -28.49 -5.89
N GLN A 14 -5.53 -29.21 -6.24
CA GLN A 14 -6.50 -29.73 -5.29
C GLN A 14 -5.82 -30.67 -4.28
N ALA A 15 -6.05 -30.46 -2.97
CA ALA A 15 -5.28 -31.09 -1.90
C ALA A 15 -5.31 -32.64 -1.90
N SER A 16 -6.37 -33.23 -2.44
CA SER A 16 -6.54 -34.69 -2.55
C SER A 16 -6.10 -35.27 -3.90
N SER A 17 -5.74 -34.44 -4.86
CA SER A 17 -5.42 -34.86 -6.22
C SER A 17 -3.93 -35.08 -6.40
N ARG A 18 -3.57 -36.19 -7.06
CA ARG A 18 -2.20 -36.41 -7.57
C ARG A 18 -1.98 -35.77 -8.93
N ALA A 19 -2.98 -35.10 -9.49
CA ALA A 19 -2.83 -34.38 -10.75
C ALA A 19 -1.81 -33.23 -10.60
N ALA A 20 -1.14 -32.91 -11.69
CA ALA A 20 -0.29 -31.74 -11.78
C ALA A 20 -1.11 -30.46 -11.50
N ALA A 21 -0.45 -29.43 -10.97
CA ALA A 21 -1.09 -28.15 -10.70
C ALA A 21 -1.55 -27.51 -12.01
N CYS A 22 -2.77 -26.97 -12.02
CA CYS A 22 -3.38 -26.33 -13.18
C CYS A 22 -3.27 -24.81 -13.03
N PRO A 23 -2.90 -24.07 -14.10
CA PRO A 23 -2.92 -22.62 -14.04
C PRO A 23 -4.33 -22.09 -13.82
N ALA A 24 -4.44 -21.06 -12.99
CA ALA A 24 -5.68 -20.38 -12.66
C ALA A 24 -5.44 -18.88 -12.46
N ILE A 25 -6.51 -18.09 -12.46
CA ILE A 25 -6.49 -16.67 -12.06
C ILE A 25 -7.37 -16.48 -10.82
N VAL A 26 -6.96 -15.60 -9.92
CA VAL A 26 -7.75 -15.19 -8.76
C VAL A 26 -8.88 -14.27 -9.19
N CYS A 27 -10.12 -14.63 -8.86
CA CYS A 27 -11.30 -13.87 -9.21
C CYS A 27 -11.85 -13.05 -8.04
N THR A 28 -12.63 -12.02 -8.34
CA THR A 28 -13.42 -11.28 -7.34
C THR A 28 -14.76 -11.97 -7.08
N ASP A 29 -15.38 -11.63 -5.94
CA ASP A 29 -16.70 -12.15 -5.57
C ASP A 29 -17.81 -11.72 -6.56
N GLU A 30 -17.59 -10.69 -7.37
CA GLU A 30 -18.51 -10.26 -8.43
C GLU A 30 -18.61 -11.25 -9.60
N MET A 31 -17.59 -12.10 -9.78
CA MET A 31 -17.55 -13.10 -10.85
C MET A 31 -18.25 -14.41 -10.46
N VAL A 32 -18.76 -14.52 -9.22
CA VAL A 32 -19.45 -15.71 -8.72
C VAL A 32 -20.79 -15.86 -9.45
N PRO A 33 -21.02 -16.94 -10.22
CA PRO A 33 -22.32 -17.23 -10.83
C PRO A 33 -23.37 -17.36 -9.74
N LYS A 34 -24.63 -17.04 -10.01
CA LYS A 34 -25.68 -16.99 -8.98
C LYS A 34 -25.89 -18.34 -8.25
N GLU A 35 -25.50 -19.44 -8.88
CA GLU A 35 -25.65 -20.81 -8.39
C GLU A 35 -24.49 -21.24 -7.47
N LEU A 36 -23.33 -20.58 -7.55
CA LEU A 36 -22.11 -20.99 -6.86
C LEU A 36 -21.98 -20.52 -5.38
N PRO A 37 -22.63 -19.45 -4.87
CA PRO A 37 -22.49 -19.00 -3.49
C PRO A 37 -22.92 -20.07 -2.48
N GLU A 38 -23.93 -20.88 -2.83
CA GLU A 38 -24.43 -21.96 -1.99
C GLU A 38 -23.41 -23.07 -1.78
N THR A 39 -22.44 -23.19 -2.70
CA THR A 39 -21.37 -24.21 -2.64
C THR A 39 -20.10 -23.70 -1.94
N ARG A 40 -20.07 -22.44 -1.48
CA ARG A 40 -18.90 -21.87 -0.81
C ARG A 40 -18.60 -22.67 0.47
N PRO A 41 -17.45 -23.36 0.57
CA PRO A 41 -17.13 -24.10 1.77
C PRO A 41 -16.89 -23.15 2.95
N SER A 42 -17.15 -23.61 4.17
CA SER A 42 -16.85 -22.84 5.38
C SER A 42 -15.33 -22.67 5.54
N GLY A 43 -14.83 -21.43 5.51
CA GLY A 43 -13.41 -21.10 5.72
C GLY A 43 -12.84 -20.14 4.67
N TYR A 44 -11.50 -20.10 4.57
CA TYR A 44 -10.76 -19.28 3.60
C TYR A 44 -10.69 -19.96 2.26
N TYR A 45 -11.68 -19.65 1.44
CA TYR A 45 -11.68 -20.04 0.05
C TYR A 45 -11.71 -18.81 -0.82
N THR A 46 -10.81 -18.80 -1.79
CA THR A 46 -10.69 -17.78 -2.83
C THR A 46 -11.34 -18.33 -4.09
N LEU A 47 -12.16 -17.51 -4.75
CA LEU A 47 -12.69 -17.88 -6.06
C LEU A 47 -11.56 -17.84 -7.08
N ILE A 48 -11.38 -18.92 -7.83
CA ILE A 48 -10.39 -19.00 -8.89
C ILE A 48 -11.05 -19.48 -10.19
N LEU A 49 -10.52 -19.03 -11.32
CA LEU A 49 -10.91 -19.52 -12.65
C LEU A 49 -9.77 -20.37 -13.22
N THR A 50 -10.03 -21.66 -13.44
CA THR A 50 -9.04 -22.61 -13.97
C THR A 50 -8.93 -22.51 -15.50
N MET A 51 -7.72 -22.34 -16.03
CA MET A 51 -7.51 -21.91 -17.43
C MET A 51 -7.72 -22.99 -18.48
N GLY A 52 -7.66 -24.27 -18.12
CA GLY A 52 -7.90 -25.36 -19.09
C GLY A 52 -9.37 -25.54 -19.46
N LYS A 53 -10.28 -25.41 -18.50
CA LYS A 53 -11.73 -25.62 -18.70
C LYS A 53 -12.55 -24.34 -18.59
N LEU A 54 -11.91 -23.25 -18.15
CA LEU A 54 -12.56 -22.01 -17.76
C LEU A 54 -13.68 -22.28 -16.76
N GLU A 55 -13.38 -23.09 -15.73
CA GLU A 55 -14.29 -23.43 -14.64
C GLU A 55 -13.94 -22.64 -13.39
N LEU A 56 -14.96 -22.01 -12.80
CA LEU A 56 -14.86 -21.32 -11.51
C LEU A 56 -14.91 -22.33 -10.36
N ARG A 57 -13.98 -22.20 -9.42
CA ARG A 57 -13.87 -23.08 -8.24
C ARG A 57 -13.45 -22.28 -7.01
N TRP A 58 -13.88 -22.76 -5.85
CA TRP A 58 -13.40 -22.29 -4.55
C TRP A 58 -12.11 -23.05 -4.19
N ALA A 59 -10.99 -22.34 -4.05
CA ALA A 59 -9.70 -22.91 -3.68
C ALA A 59 -9.25 -22.42 -2.31
N SER A 60 -8.72 -23.33 -1.48
CA SER A 60 -8.10 -22.93 -0.23
C SER A 60 -6.69 -22.39 -0.46
N THR A 61 -6.19 -21.53 0.44
CA THR A 61 -4.84 -20.96 0.32
C THR A 61 -3.72 -22.01 0.22
N ARG A 62 -3.95 -23.24 0.72
CA ARG A 62 -2.96 -24.35 0.64
C ARG A 62 -2.90 -24.99 -0.73
N GLU A 63 -3.93 -24.81 -1.53
CA GLU A 63 -4.05 -25.35 -2.89
C GLU A 63 -3.55 -24.34 -3.94
N MET A 64 -3.16 -23.14 -3.51
CA MET A 64 -2.70 -22.05 -4.37
C MET A 64 -1.19 -21.88 -4.22
N GLN A 65 -0.49 -21.79 -5.34
CA GLN A 65 0.93 -21.50 -5.42
C GLN A 65 1.16 -20.37 -6.43
N GLU A 66 2.25 -19.63 -6.29
CA GLU A 66 2.62 -18.61 -7.26
C GLU A 66 2.80 -19.24 -8.65
N TYR A 67 2.33 -18.55 -9.68
CA TYR A 67 2.48 -19.05 -11.04
C TYR A 67 3.94 -18.98 -11.49
N ILE A 68 4.49 -20.14 -11.81
CA ILE A 68 5.83 -20.27 -12.39
C ILE A 68 5.65 -20.78 -13.82
N PRO A 69 6.03 -20.02 -14.85
CA PRO A 69 6.08 -20.48 -16.23
C PRO A 69 6.84 -21.80 -16.33
N ILE A 70 6.25 -22.79 -16.99
CA ILE A 70 6.89 -24.08 -17.23
C ILE A 70 7.58 -24.01 -18.59
N ASP A 71 8.83 -24.48 -18.65
CA ASP A 71 9.55 -24.61 -19.92
C ASP A 71 8.80 -25.56 -20.88
N GLU A 72 8.66 -25.15 -22.14
CA GLU A 72 7.92 -25.87 -23.19
C GLU A 72 8.45 -27.30 -23.43
N GLU A 73 9.69 -27.58 -23.03
CA GLU A 73 10.34 -28.87 -23.17
C GLU A 73 9.85 -29.95 -22.18
N SER A 74 9.00 -29.59 -21.21
CA SER A 74 8.44 -30.57 -20.27
C SER A 74 7.49 -31.57 -20.96
N THR A 75 8.00 -32.76 -21.27
CA THR A 75 7.24 -33.79 -22.01
C THR A 75 6.14 -34.45 -21.18
N ASP A 76 6.17 -34.34 -19.85
CA ASP A 76 5.36 -35.15 -18.94
C ASP A 76 3.96 -34.60 -18.67
N LEU A 77 3.63 -33.42 -19.20
CA LEU A 77 2.31 -32.80 -19.01
C LEU A 77 1.29 -33.31 -20.04
N ASN A 78 0.04 -33.51 -19.59
CA ASN A 78 -1.08 -33.74 -20.50
C ASN A 78 -1.26 -32.55 -21.46
N GLN A 79 -1.68 -32.82 -22.69
CA GLN A 79 -1.92 -31.83 -23.74
C GLN A 79 -2.85 -30.69 -23.26
N GLU A 80 -3.95 -31.03 -22.57
CA GLU A 80 -4.88 -30.03 -22.01
C GLU A 80 -4.18 -29.06 -21.04
N LEU A 81 -3.24 -29.58 -20.25
CA LEU A 81 -2.52 -28.77 -19.27
C LEU A 81 -1.49 -27.87 -19.97
N LYS A 82 -0.81 -28.38 -21.01
CA LYS A 82 0.08 -27.57 -21.85
C LYS A 82 -0.67 -26.40 -22.51
N GLU A 83 -1.88 -26.65 -23.01
CA GLU A 83 -2.73 -25.60 -23.59
C GLU A 83 -3.16 -24.57 -22.55
N ALA A 84 -3.52 -25.01 -21.33
CA ALA A 84 -3.86 -24.11 -20.24
C ALA A 84 -2.67 -23.20 -19.83
N HIS A 85 -1.45 -23.75 -19.80
CA HIS A 85 -0.24 -22.97 -19.54
C HIS A 85 0.06 -21.98 -20.66
N LYS A 86 -0.04 -22.44 -21.91
CA LYS A 86 0.12 -21.56 -23.08
C LYS A 86 -0.87 -20.41 -23.05
N LEU A 87 -2.14 -20.67 -22.71
CA LEU A 87 -3.17 -19.64 -22.60
C LEU A 87 -2.81 -18.57 -21.55
N VAL A 88 -2.23 -18.96 -20.42
CA VAL A 88 -1.76 -17.99 -19.41
C VAL A 88 -0.57 -17.19 -19.90
N LEU A 89 0.39 -17.81 -20.61
CA LEU A 89 1.53 -17.11 -21.18
C LEU A 89 1.08 -16.09 -22.23
N ASP A 90 0.22 -16.50 -23.17
CA ASP A 90 -0.37 -15.62 -24.17
C ASP A 90 -1.13 -14.44 -23.51
N ALA A 91 -1.83 -14.71 -22.40
CA ALA A 91 -2.54 -13.69 -21.64
C ALA A 91 -1.62 -12.74 -20.88
N LEU A 92 -0.51 -13.23 -20.31
CA LEU A 92 0.52 -12.41 -19.67
C LEU A 92 1.23 -11.52 -20.70
N ASP A 93 1.59 -12.07 -21.87
CA ASP A 93 2.24 -11.33 -22.96
C ASP A 93 1.33 -10.23 -23.52
N ALA A 94 0.02 -10.51 -23.61
CA ALA A 94 -1.00 -9.53 -24.01
C ALA A 94 -1.47 -8.62 -22.86
N ASN A 95 -0.92 -8.77 -21.66
CA ASN A 95 -1.30 -8.03 -20.44
C ASN A 95 -2.82 -8.06 -20.16
N LEU A 96 -3.44 -9.23 -20.33
CA LEU A 96 -4.87 -9.43 -20.09
C LEU A 96 -5.14 -9.55 -18.59
N GLY A 97 -5.85 -8.56 -18.06
CA GLY A 97 -6.29 -8.51 -16.67
C GLY A 97 -7.60 -9.26 -16.39
N LEU A 98 -8.10 -9.13 -15.16
CA LEU A 98 -9.31 -9.82 -14.69
C LEU A 98 -10.57 -9.49 -15.52
N GLU A 99 -10.69 -8.26 -16.00
CA GLU A 99 -11.84 -7.81 -16.82
C GLU A 99 -11.98 -8.58 -18.13
N HIS A 100 -10.86 -8.99 -18.73
CA HIS A 100 -10.87 -9.83 -19.93
C HIS A 100 -11.59 -11.17 -19.64
N TRP A 101 -11.19 -11.84 -18.56
CA TRP A 101 -11.75 -13.12 -18.17
C TRP A 101 -13.22 -13.03 -17.74
N LYS A 102 -13.62 -11.91 -17.13
CA LYS A 102 -15.03 -11.59 -16.85
C LYS A 102 -15.84 -11.53 -18.14
N GLY A 103 -15.35 -10.82 -19.16
CA GLY A 103 -15.99 -10.77 -20.48
C GLY A 103 -16.09 -12.14 -21.16
N VAL A 104 -15.05 -12.98 -21.06
CA VAL A 104 -15.05 -14.36 -21.59
C VAL A 104 -16.14 -15.22 -20.93
N LEU A 105 -16.26 -15.15 -19.59
CA LEU A 105 -17.28 -15.90 -18.84
C LEU A 105 -18.70 -15.42 -19.14
N GLU A 106 -18.91 -14.11 -19.26
CA GLU A 106 -20.21 -13.53 -19.64
C GLU A 106 -20.62 -13.92 -21.06
N GLY A 107 -19.68 -13.92 -22.01
CA GLY A 107 -19.92 -14.36 -23.38
C GLY A 107 -20.34 -15.83 -23.44
N ARG A 108 -19.68 -16.69 -22.66
CA ARG A 108 -20.01 -18.12 -22.57
C ARG A 108 -21.38 -18.37 -21.94
N SER A 109 -21.74 -17.60 -20.92
CA SER A 109 -23.06 -17.70 -20.26
C SER A 109 -24.21 -17.33 -21.19
N LYS A 110 -24.00 -16.34 -22.08
CA LYS A 110 -24.98 -15.97 -23.11
C LYS A 110 -25.15 -17.04 -24.17
N LEU A 111 -24.09 -17.74 -24.55
CA LEU A 111 -24.14 -18.83 -25.54
C LEU A 111 -24.73 -20.13 -24.96
N GLY A 112 -24.45 -20.43 -23.68
CA GLY A 112 -24.88 -21.65 -23.00
C GLY A 112 -26.41 -21.80 -22.86
N HIS A 113 -27.18 -20.74 -23.10
CA HIS A 113 -28.64 -20.82 -23.03
C HIS A 113 -29.29 -21.46 -24.26
N PHE A 114 -28.54 -21.71 -25.34
CA PHE A 114 -29.07 -22.29 -26.58
C PHE A 114 -28.88 -23.81 -26.74
N SER A 115 -28.11 -24.48 -25.87
CA SER A 115 -27.79 -25.90 -26.05
C SER A 115 -27.94 -26.70 -24.78
N ASN A 116 -29.19 -26.98 -24.40
CA ASN A 116 -29.52 -28.07 -23.49
C ASN A 116 -30.55 -29.03 -24.12
N SER A 117 -30.38 -29.33 -25.40
CA SER A 117 -30.96 -30.51 -26.06
C SER A 117 -29.85 -31.51 -26.31
N GLY A 118 -29.98 -32.70 -25.72
CA GLY A 118 -28.93 -33.70 -25.55
C GLY A 118 -28.33 -34.33 -26.81
N PRO A 119 -27.39 -35.28 -26.63
CA PRO A 119 -26.54 -35.79 -27.69
C PRO A 119 -27.29 -36.83 -28.52
N ASN A 120 -27.81 -36.43 -29.69
CA ASN A 120 -28.06 -37.34 -30.82
C ASN A 120 -28.46 -36.57 -32.08
N ALA A 121 -27.54 -36.49 -33.04
CA ALA A 121 -27.68 -36.29 -34.50
C ALA A 121 -26.38 -35.61 -34.98
N VAL A 122 -25.36 -36.35 -35.43
CA VAL A 122 -25.19 -36.79 -36.83
C VAL A 122 -25.55 -35.69 -37.84
N SER A 123 -24.56 -34.93 -38.29
CA SER A 123 -24.15 -34.79 -39.70
C SER A 123 -23.32 -33.52 -39.86
N ALA A 124 -22.09 -33.70 -40.35
CA ALA A 124 -21.31 -32.62 -40.94
C ALA A 124 -22.00 -32.10 -42.20
N PRO A 125 -21.97 -30.79 -42.46
CA PRO A 125 -22.02 -30.27 -43.81
C PRO A 125 -20.62 -29.79 -44.18
N ASP A 126 -19.96 -30.55 -45.06
CA ASP A 126 -18.97 -29.99 -45.97
C ASP A 126 -19.65 -28.85 -46.73
N SER A 127 -19.08 -27.65 -46.64
CA SER A 127 -19.51 -26.51 -47.45
C SER A 127 -18.28 -25.74 -47.89
N ASP A 128 -17.63 -26.27 -48.92
CA ASP A 128 -16.86 -25.48 -49.87
C ASP A 128 -17.77 -24.37 -50.43
N SER A 129 -17.37 -23.11 -50.25
CA SER A 129 -17.99 -21.98 -50.92
C SER A 129 -16.98 -20.83 -51.02
N ASP A 130 -16.18 -20.89 -52.09
CA ASP A 130 -15.64 -19.69 -52.72
C ASP A 130 -16.80 -18.74 -53.07
N SER A 131 -16.81 -17.54 -52.50
CA SER A 131 -17.60 -16.44 -53.02
C SER A 131 -17.00 -15.10 -52.63
N ASP A 132 -16.33 -14.50 -53.60
CA ASP A 132 -16.16 -13.06 -53.74
C ASP A 132 -17.48 -12.34 -53.47
N SER A 133 -17.50 -11.33 -52.59
CA SER A 133 -18.47 -10.23 -52.73
C SER A 133 -18.15 -9.02 -51.86
N ASP A 134 -17.81 -7.93 -52.55
CA ASP A 134 -17.88 -6.54 -52.10
C ASP A 134 -19.26 -6.19 -51.50
N SER A 135 -19.42 -6.23 -50.18
CA SER A 135 -20.67 -5.79 -49.53
C SER A 135 -20.49 -5.09 -48.18
N ASP A 136 -19.35 -4.42 -47.98
CA ASP A 136 -19.11 -3.59 -46.78
C ASP A 136 -19.42 -2.09 -47.00
N SER A 137 -19.67 -1.69 -48.25
CA SER A 137 -20.06 -0.32 -48.64
C SER A 137 -21.47 0.05 -48.16
N ASP A 138 -22.44 -0.83 -48.45
CA ASP A 138 -23.86 -0.51 -48.22
C ASP A 138 -24.24 -0.57 -46.75
N LEU A 139 -23.57 -1.43 -45.97
CA LEU A 139 -23.75 -1.51 -44.52
C LEU A 139 -23.27 -0.21 -43.83
N ARG A 140 -22.16 0.37 -44.29
CA ARG A 140 -21.65 1.64 -43.77
C ARG A 140 -22.56 2.82 -44.11
N LEU A 141 -23.17 2.82 -45.30
CA LEU A 141 -24.13 3.85 -45.71
C LEU A 141 -25.44 3.80 -44.91
N ALA A 142 -25.93 2.60 -44.59
CA ALA A 142 -27.11 2.41 -43.75
C ALA A 142 -26.90 2.91 -42.31
N ILE A 143 -25.73 2.67 -41.73
CA ILE A 143 -25.38 3.13 -40.37
C ILE A 143 -25.29 4.67 -40.33
N ALA A 144 -24.67 5.28 -41.35
CA ALA A 144 -24.59 6.74 -41.46
C ALA A 144 -25.97 7.40 -41.61
N ALA A 145 -26.87 6.80 -42.40
CA ALA A 145 -28.24 7.29 -42.55
C ALA A 145 -29.04 7.19 -41.24
N SER A 146 -28.84 6.13 -40.45
CA SER A 146 -29.53 5.93 -39.17
C SER A 146 -29.10 6.95 -38.09
N LEU A 147 -27.84 7.38 -38.11
CA LEU A 147 -27.32 8.39 -37.16
C LEU A 147 -27.80 9.81 -37.47
N ALA A 148 -28.05 10.13 -38.74
CA ALA A 148 -28.55 11.45 -39.13
C ALA A 148 -30.00 11.71 -38.66
N ASP A 149 -30.81 10.66 -38.49
CA ASP A 149 -32.24 10.80 -38.17
C ASP A 149 -32.53 10.94 -36.66
N GLN A 150 -31.53 10.74 -35.79
CA GLN A 150 -31.68 10.84 -34.34
C GLN A 150 -31.51 12.27 -33.76
N GLY A 151 -31.09 13.24 -34.57
CA GLY A 151 -30.78 14.60 -34.10
C GLY A 151 -31.99 15.53 -33.84
N GLY A 152 -33.23 15.04 -33.95
CA GLY A 152 -34.38 15.90 -34.23
C GLY A 152 -35.64 15.74 -33.39
N LYS A 153 -35.60 15.31 -32.11
CA LYS A 153 -36.81 15.34 -31.26
C LYS A 153 -36.52 15.83 -29.84
N LYS A 154 -36.73 17.14 -29.62
CA LYS A 154 -36.95 17.74 -28.30
C LYS A 154 -38.26 17.18 -27.73
N THR A 155 -38.18 16.21 -26.83
CA THR A 155 -39.32 15.78 -26.03
C THR A 155 -39.42 16.63 -24.77
N SER A 156 -40.49 17.41 -24.75
CA SER A 156 -41.01 18.16 -23.63
C SER A 156 -41.48 17.22 -22.51
N PHE A 157 -41.16 17.61 -21.27
CA PHE A 157 -42.08 17.67 -20.13
C PHE A 157 -42.97 16.43 -19.89
N PHE A 158 -42.57 15.59 -18.94
CA PHE A 158 -43.52 14.85 -18.12
C PHE A 158 -43.17 14.99 -16.64
N GLU A 159 -44.10 15.64 -15.96
CA GLU A 159 -44.17 15.94 -14.55
C GLU A 159 -44.42 14.65 -13.75
N MET A 160 -43.60 14.42 -12.73
CA MET A 160 -43.65 13.22 -11.90
C MET A 160 -44.43 13.52 -10.61
N PRO A 161 -45.43 12.71 -10.21
CA PRO A 161 -46.26 13.00 -9.05
C PRO A 161 -45.55 12.70 -7.73
N GLN A 162 -45.66 13.62 -6.77
CA GLN A 162 -45.15 13.50 -5.40
C GLN A 162 -45.92 12.46 -4.57
N PRO A 163 -45.26 11.68 -3.69
CA PRO A 163 -45.92 10.81 -2.74
C PRO A 163 -46.39 11.55 -1.49
N ALA A 164 -47.59 11.18 -1.02
CA ALA A 164 -48.27 11.73 0.17
C ALA A 164 -47.60 11.34 1.52
N PRO A 165 -47.77 12.16 2.57
CA PRO A 165 -47.16 11.94 3.88
C PRO A 165 -47.88 10.87 4.70
N ARG A 166 -47.11 10.02 5.40
CA ARG A 166 -47.63 9.03 6.36
C ARG A 166 -47.90 9.69 7.73
N PRO A 167 -48.97 9.31 8.44
CA PRO A 167 -49.27 9.82 9.77
C PRO A 167 -48.45 9.14 10.87
N CYS A 168 -48.01 9.94 11.83
CA CYS A 168 -47.44 9.50 13.11
C CYS A 168 -48.47 8.70 13.91
N SER A 169 -48.08 7.53 14.42
CA SER A 169 -48.83 6.82 15.45
C SER A 169 -48.06 6.90 16.77
N VAL A 170 -48.75 7.49 17.74
CA VAL A 170 -48.43 7.53 19.16
C VAL A 170 -48.87 6.19 19.76
N SER A 171 -48.03 5.56 20.56
CA SER A 171 -48.46 4.55 21.51
C SER A 171 -47.54 4.54 22.73
N ASP A 172 -47.99 5.25 23.76
CA ASP A 172 -47.72 4.93 25.16
C ASP A 172 -48.26 3.54 25.47
N SER A 173 -47.51 2.74 26.24
CA SER A 173 -48.05 1.71 27.15
C SER A 173 -46.93 1.16 28.04
N ASP A 174 -46.90 1.67 29.27
CA ASP A 174 -46.36 1.00 30.45
C ASP A 174 -46.98 -0.39 30.62
N SER A 175 -46.18 -1.41 30.93
CA SER A 175 -46.62 -2.52 31.80
C SER A 175 -45.44 -3.33 32.33
N GLU A 176 -45.22 -3.20 33.65
CA GLU A 176 -44.49 -4.16 34.46
C GLU A 176 -45.13 -5.56 34.39
N ALA A 177 -44.31 -6.60 34.23
CA ALA A 177 -44.66 -7.94 34.70
C ALA A 177 -43.41 -8.73 35.10
N LYS A 178 -43.23 -8.85 36.42
CA LYS A 178 -42.35 -9.80 37.09
C LYS A 178 -42.80 -11.23 36.77
N LEU A 179 -41.92 -12.07 36.24
CA LEU A 179 -42.02 -13.52 36.42
C LEU A 179 -40.68 -14.14 36.78
N ASN A 180 -40.70 -14.62 38.01
CA ASN A 180 -39.73 -15.41 38.73
C ASN A 180 -40.01 -16.88 38.40
N LEU A 181 -39.05 -17.65 37.86
CA LEU A 181 -39.13 -19.10 37.93
C LEU A 181 -37.76 -19.76 37.87
N GLN A 182 -37.61 -20.67 38.84
CA GLN A 182 -36.42 -21.38 39.25
C GLN A 182 -35.97 -22.45 38.23
N SER A 183 -34.68 -22.79 38.38
CA SER A 183 -33.90 -23.81 37.69
C SER A 183 -34.50 -25.23 37.68
N PRO A 184 -33.87 -26.18 36.96
CA PRO A 184 -32.91 -27.03 37.67
C PRO A 184 -31.64 -27.43 36.91
N ARG A 185 -30.56 -27.54 37.70
CA ARG A 185 -29.31 -28.28 37.48
C ARG A 185 -29.53 -29.66 36.81
N LYS A 186 -28.53 -30.12 36.02
CA LYS A 186 -27.68 -31.29 36.36
C LYS A 186 -26.56 -31.59 35.33
N ARG A 187 -25.37 -31.84 35.89
CA ARG A 187 -24.29 -32.82 35.54
C ARG A 187 -23.62 -32.68 34.17
N SER A 188 -22.32 -32.34 34.09
CA SER A 188 -21.12 -33.11 34.47
C SER A 188 -20.85 -34.31 33.54
N THR A 189 -19.88 -34.15 32.65
CA THR A 189 -18.89 -35.17 32.24
C THR A 189 -17.72 -34.50 31.51
N ALA A 190 -16.52 -34.70 32.05
CA ALA A 190 -15.22 -34.64 31.39
C ALA A 190 -14.40 -35.80 31.98
N PRO A 191 -13.20 -36.16 31.48
CA PRO A 191 -12.63 -36.05 30.14
C PRO A 191 -12.13 -37.42 29.60
N SER A 192 -11.99 -37.59 28.29
CA SER A 192 -11.26 -38.74 27.71
C SER A 192 -9.86 -38.33 27.29
N GLN A 193 -8.89 -38.91 28.01
CA GLN A 193 -7.47 -38.94 27.68
C GLN A 193 -7.25 -39.67 26.35
N SER A 194 -6.40 -39.12 25.49
CA SER A 194 -5.79 -39.86 24.37
C SER A 194 -4.30 -39.60 24.37
N THR A 195 -3.57 -40.61 24.84
CA THR A 195 -2.13 -40.78 24.75
C THR A 195 -1.78 -41.37 23.38
N PHE A 196 -0.99 -40.68 22.57
CA PHE A 196 -0.05 -41.33 21.65
C PHE A 196 1.19 -40.46 21.43
N ALA A 197 2.29 -40.90 22.01
CA ALA A 197 3.64 -40.50 21.64
C ALA A 197 4.17 -41.49 20.59
N LYS A 198 4.75 -41.02 19.47
CA LYS A 198 6.07 -41.51 19.02
C LYS A 198 6.65 -40.70 17.86
N ARG A 199 7.89 -40.26 18.11
CA ARG A 199 8.95 -39.76 17.23
C ARG A 199 8.96 -40.34 15.80
N GLN A 200 9.23 -39.48 14.82
CA GLN A 200 10.34 -39.68 13.88
C GLN A 200 11.04 -38.34 13.60
N ARG A 201 12.30 -38.25 14.06
CA ARG A 201 13.29 -37.26 13.64
C ARG A 201 13.73 -37.66 12.23
N MET A 202 13.59 -36.77 11.27
CA MET A 202 14.32 -36.81 10.01
C MET A 202 15.12 -35.52 9.92
N LEU A 203 16.44 -35.69 9.81
CA LEU A 203 17.45 -34.66 9.65
C LEU A 203 17.24 -33.98 8.29
N LEU A 204 17.10 -32.66 8.29
CA LEU A 204 17.26 -31.83 7.09
C LEU A 204 18.45 -30.89 7.28
N PRO A 205 19.18 -30.56 6.20
CA PRO A 205 20.52 -29.99 6.28
C PRO A 205 20.47 -28.49 6.58
N ASN A 206 21.37 -28.08 7.47
CA ASN A 206 21.80 -26.70 7.64
C ASN A 206 22.31 -26.12 6.32
N GLY A 207 21.86 -24.91 5.99
CA GLY A 207 22.50 -24.07 4.99
C GLY A 207 21.70 -22.80 4.72
N GLN A 208 22.31 -21.65 5.00
CA GLN A 208 21.84 -20.29 4.68
C GLN A 208 20.96 -19.58 5.71
N ALA A 209 21.53 -19.37 6.91
CA ALA A 209 21.09 -18.31 7.81
C ALA A 209 22.33 -17.67 8.44
N SER A 210 23.02 -16.80 7.70
CA SER A 210 24.05 -15.86 8.22
C SER A 210 24.67 -15.05 7.07
N GLN A 211 23.99 -13.99 6.61
CA GLN A 211 24.64 -12.90 5.85
C GLN A 211 24.07 -11.49 6.15
N PHE A 212 23.49 -11.28 7.34
CA PHE A 212 22.85 -9.99 7.68
C PHE A 212 23.51 -9.20 8.83
N SER A 213 24.79 -9.43 9.12
CA SER A 213 25.49 -8.72 10.21
C SER A 213 26.64 -7.79 9.80
N ASP A 214 26.98 -7.67 8.51
CA ASP A 214 28.17 -6.90 8.08
C ASP A 214 27.87 -5.75 7.12
N ILE A 215 27.17 -4.71 7.60
CA ILE A 215 27.15 -3.37 6.98
C ILE A 215 27.25 -2.30 8.09
N ARG A 216 28.24 -2.43 8.99
CA ARG A 216 28.49 -1.46 10.07
C ARG A 216 29.85 -0.74 9.96
N ARG A 217 30.62 -0.94 8.88
CA ARG A 217 32.01 -0.44 8.77
C ARG A 217 32.39 0.31 7.48
N HIS A 218 31.45 0.75 6.65
CA HIS A 218 31.80 1.41 5.37
C HIS A 218 31.52 2.92 5.24
N PHE A 219 31.14 3.62 6.32
CA PHE A 219 31.00 5.09 6.29
C PHE A 219 31.72 5.81 7.44
N GLN A 220 32.94 5.39 7.74
CA GLN A 220 33.88 6.19 8.53
C GLN A 220 35.24 6.16 7.82
N SER A 221 35.48 7.10 6.89
CA SER A 221 36.80 7.66 6.54
C SER A 221 36.72 8.46 5.23
N THR A 222 36.42 9.75 5.32
CA THR A 222 36.96 10.75 4.40
C THR A 222 37.02 12.09 5.15
N PRO A 223 38.22 12.62 5.45
CA PRO A 223 38.36 13.92 6.07
C PRO A 223 38.13 15.01 5.01
N LEU A 224 37.28 15.99 5.33
CA LEU A 224 37.18 17.22 4.54
C LEU A 224 38.45 18.08 4.76
N PRO A 225 38.93 18.79 3.72
CA PRO A 225 40.10 19.63 3.81
C PRO A 225 39.79 20.93 4.55
N ASN A 226 40.66 21.29 5.49
CA ASN A 226 40.69 22.58 6.15
C ASN A 226 40.85 23.71 5.13
N SER A 227 39.91 24.66 5.12
CA SER A 227 40.10 25.99 4.57
C SER A 227 40.36 26.96 5.72
N ASP A 228 41.65 27.15 6.03
CA ASP A 228 42.14 28.28 6.80
C ASP A 228 41.92 29.56 5.99
N LEU A 229 41.01 30.42 6.43
CA LEU A 229 41.07 31.85 6.13
C LEU A 229 40.95 32.66 7.41
N SER A 230 42.12 33.13 7.82
CA SER A 230 42.40 34.24 8.73
C SER A 230 41.48 35.45 8.47
N SER A 231 40.90 35.99 9.54
CA SER A 231 40.44 37.38 9.57
C SER A 231 40.52 37.92 11.01
N ASN A 232 41.60 38.63 11.26
CA ASN A 232 41.82 39.47 12.43
C ASN A 232 40.65 40.44 12.67
N SER A 233 40.12 40.46 13.89
CA SER A 233 39.28 41.55 14.38
C SER A 233 40.02 42.27 15.50
N ARG A 234 40.53 43.47 15.22
CA ARG A 234 40.97 44.42 16.26
C ARG A 234 40.32 45.78 16.01
N SER A 235 39.58 46.18 17.03
CA SER A 235 39.05 47.51 17.33
C SER A 235 40.01 48.68 17.06
N ARG A 236 39.51 49.78 16.48
CA ARG A 236 39.52 51.12 17.12
C ARG A 236 38.75 52.19 16.33
N GLN A 237 38.29 53.16 17.12
CA GLN A 237 37.54 54.39 16.82
C GLN A 237 38.27 55.36 15.87
N SER A 238 37.51 56.17 15.11
CA SER A 238 37.30 57.62 15.33
C SER A 238 37.17 58.43 14.02
N THR A 239 36.11 59.25 13.96
CA THR A 239 36.03 60.64 13.44
C THR A 239 36.52 61.00 12.03
N GLY A 240 35.65 61.70 11.28
CA GLY A 240 36.06 62.92 10.57
C GLY A 240 35.72 62.99 9.08
N ASP A 241 34.79 63.89 8.76
CA ASP A 241 34.79 64.84 7.63
C ASP A 241 34.80 64.39 6.16
N SER A 242 33.70 64.79 5.51
CA SER A 242 33.63 65.79 4.42
C SER A 242 33.95 65.42 2.97
N SER A 243 33.17 66.11 2.11
CA SER A 243 33.34 66.47 0.69
C SER A 243 32.94 65.47 -0.41
N ASP A 244 31.76 65.74 -0.98
CA ASP A 244 31.49 66.10 -2.39
C ASP A 244 32.57 65.79 -3.46
N ASN A 245 32.16 65.09 -4.52
CA ASN A 245 32.26 65.54 -5.93
C ASN A 245 31.75 64.45 -6.92
N ASP A 246 30.56 64.68 -7.48
CA ASP A 246 30.31 65.02 -8.88
C ASP A 246 31.13 64.44 -10.07
N ILE A 247 30.36 64.15 -11.15
CA ILE A 247 30.69 64.22 -12.60
C ILE A 247 31.43 62.99 -13.19
N ALA A 248 30.78 62.08 -13.92
CA ALA A 248 30.26 62.10 -15.31
C ALA A 248 31.25 61.58 -16.37
N SER A 249 30.69 60.73 -17.25
CA SER A 249 31.01 60.51 -18.67
C SER A 249 32.38 59.92 -19.06
N GLU A 250 32.38 58.78 -19.76
CA GLU A 250 32.72 58.76 -21.20
C GLU A 250 32.53 57.37 -21.82
N GLU A 251 31.85 57.38 -22.96
CA GLU A 251 31.78 56.32 -23.95
C GLU A 251 33.18 56.05 -24.56
N LYS A 252 33.42 54.80 -24.97
CA LYS A 252 34.04 54.54 -26.28
C LYS A 252 33.89 53.10 -26.73
N GLU A 253 33.15 52.95 -27.81
CA GLU A 253 33.22 51.85 -28.75
C GLU A 253 34.65 51.66 -29.29
N THR A 254 35.04 50.41 -29.53
CA THR A 254 35.40 49.85 -30.85
C THR A 254 36.44 48.74 -30.75
N THR A 255 36.31 47.78 -31.67
CA THR A 255 37.37 46.91 -32.22
C THR A 255 37.46 45.48 -31.68
N SER A 256 36.68 44.59 -32.30
CA SER A 256 37.14 43.24 -32.72
C SER A 256 37.85 43.36 -34.09
N PRO A 257 38.60 42.38 -34.64
CA PRO A 257 38.61 40.94 -34.31
C PRO A 257 40.00 40.26 -34.31
N SER A 258 40.11 39.05 -33.76
CA SER A 258 41.10 38.07 -34.20
C SER A 258 40.68 36.64 -33.86
N ARG A 259 40.49 35.84 -34.92
CA ARG A 259 40.52 34.38 -34.93
C ARG A 259 41.95 33.89 -34.65
N ILE A 260 42.05 32.71 -34.02
CA ILE A 260 42.97 31.58 -34.29
C ILE A 260 43.28 30.89 -32.95
N GLY A 261 42.97 29.60 -32.84
CA GLY A 261 43.50 28.76 -31.76
C GLY A 261 42.67 27.53 -31.41
N ASP A 262 42.46 26.64 -32.38
CA ASP A 262 42.07 25.25 -32.11
C ASP A 262 43.09 24.57 -31.18
N LYS A 263 42.65 24.15 -29.99
CA LYS A 263 43.21 22.97 -29.29
C LYS A 263 42.10 22.27 -28.50
N ALA A 264 41.73 21.11 -29.02
CA ALA A 264 40.92 20.12 -28.34
C ALA A 264 41.74 19.43 -27.26
N ASP A 265 41.41 19.66 -25.99
CA ASP A 265 41.82 18.79 -24.90
C ASP A 265 40.64 17.92 -24.47
N ARG A 266 40.83 16.61 -24.67
CA ARG A 266 39.97 15.52 -24.26
C ARG A 266 39.91 15.47 -22.73
N VAL A 267 38.73 15.71 -22.16
CA VAL A 267 38.42 15.33 -20.77
C VAL A 267 37.91 13.88 -20.78
N PRO A 268 38.50 12.96 -20.00
CA PRO A 268 38.04 11.59 -19.94
C PRO A 268 36.75 11.48 -19.10
N THR A 269 35.70 10.98 -19.74
CA THR A 269 34.48 10.47 -19.12
C THR A 269 34.79 9.18 -18.36
N ASN A 270 35.03 9.29 -17.05
CA ASN A 270 34.99 8.13 -16.18
C ASN A 270 33.58 7.95 -15.63
N PHE A 271 32.93 6.90 -16.16
CA PHE A 271 31.72 6.26 -15.68
C PHE A 271 31.73 6.10 -14.14
N LEU A 272 30.80 6.78 -13.47
CA LEU A 272 30.45 6.53 -12.08
C LEU A 272 29.61 5.25 -12.01
N LYS A 273 30.14 4.25 -11.29
CA LYS A 273 29.39 3.08 -10.82
C LYS A 273 28.28 3.56 -9.90
N GLN A 274 27.03 3.23 -10.25
CA GLN A 274 25.86 3.47 -9.43
C GLN A 274 25.90 2.61 -8.16
N PRO A 275 25.63 3.19 -6.97
CA PRO A 275 25.33 2.40 -5.79
C PRO A 275 23.85 2.00 -5.80
N HIS A 276 23.60 0.71 -5.63
CA HIS A 276 22.27 0.15 -5.40
C HIS A 276 21.78 0.62 -4.01
N LEU A 277 20.65 1.34 -3.97
CA LEU A 277 20.04 1.75 -2.71
C LEU A 277 19.34 0.55 -2.07
N ASN A 278 19.64 0.31 -0.79
CA ASN A 278 19.05 -0.74 0.03
C ASN A 278 18.30 -0.08 1.20
N ASN A 279 16.98 -0.28 1.25
CA ASN A 279 16.04 0.49 2.08
C ASN A 279 16.24 0.33 3.60
N GLU A 280 16.95 -0.69 4.07
CA GLU A 280 17.31 -0.83 5.50
C GLU A 280 18.35 0.17 5.99
N SER A 281 19.14 0.77 5.10
CA SER A 281 20.13 1.80 5.47
C SER A 281 19.48 3.17 5.70
N PHE A 282 18.27 3.39 5.17
CA PHE A 282 17.64 4.69 5.08
C PHE A 282 16.89 5.08 6.37
N VAL A 283 16.15 4.14 6.98
CA VAL A 283 15.57 4.33 8.34
C VAL A 283 16.66 4.54 9.39
N LYS A 284 17.87 4.01 9.14
CA LYS A 284 19.05 4.27 9.99
C LYS A 284 19.75 5.60 9.67
N ALA A 285 19.62 6.15 8.45
CA ALA A 285 20.31 7.36 8.01
C ALA A 285 19.63 8.65 8.48
N THR A 286 18.29 8.68 8.59
CA THR A 286 17.56 9.76 9.29
C THR A 286 17.94 9.85 10.77
N ARG A 287 18.44 8.75 11.37
CA ARG A 287 19.00 8.73 12.74
C ARG A 287 20.38 9.41 12.88
N VAL A 288 21.06 9.80 11.79
CA VAL A 288 22.49 10.21 11.83
C VAL A 288 22.73 11.72 11.72
N HIS A 289 21.76 12.55 11.33
CA HIS A 289 21.96 14.01 11.24
C HIS A 289 21.62 14.80 12.52
N GLY A 290 21.10 14.16 13.55
CA GLY A 290 21.04 14.70 14.92
C GLY A 290 22.27 14.31 15.75
N LYS A 291 23.46 14.86 15.43
CA LYS A 291 24.65 14.74 16.28
C LYS A 291 24.85 16.00 17.13
N ILE A 292 23.83 16.37 17.90
CA ILE A 292 24.05 17.06 19.17
C ILE A 292 24.50 15.98 20.15
N GLY A 293 25.55 16.26 20.92
CA GLY A 293 26.13 15.32 21.88
C GLY A 293 25.14 14.91 22.96
N VAL A 294 24.30 13.92 22.66
CA VAL A 294 23.61 13.12 23.66
C VAL A 294 24.66 12.15 24.19
N SER A 295 25.29 12.55 25.29
CA SER A 295 25.77 11.62 26.30
C SER A 295 24.80 10.45 26.36
N VAL A 296 25.29 9.22 26.26
CA VAL A 296 24.53 8.01 26.59
C VAL A 296 24.27 8.03 28.09
N ILE A 297 23.38 8.94 28.51
CA ILE A 297 22.45 8.71 29.56
C ILE A 297 21.47 7.75 28.90
N SER A 298 21.51 6.50 29.34
CA SER A 298 20.34 5.64 29.30
C SER A 298 19.19 6.44 29.93
N VAL A 299 18.44 7.18 29.11
CA VAL A 299 17.26 7.90 29.55
C VAL A 299 16.23 6.83 29.83
N LYS A 300 16.23 6.36 31.07
CA LYS A 300 15.17 5.60 31.75
C LYS A 300 13.88 6.45 31.88
N ASN A 301 13.59 7.35 30.94
CA ASN A 301 12.66 8.46 31.14
C ASN A 301 11.84 8.84 29.90
N SER A 302 11.47 7.89 29.03
CA SER A 302 10.18 8.01 28.34
C SER A 302 9.08 7.63 29.34
N GLY A 303 8.67 8.62 30.13
CA GLY A 303 7.58 8.50 31.09
C GLY A 303 6.27 8.22 30.36
N GLY A 304 5.89 6.95 30.27
CA GLY A 304 4.58 6.55 29.73
C GLY A 304 4.23 5.10 30.07
N MET A 305 5.20 4.21 29.99
CA MET A 305 5.03 2.83 30.44
C MET A 305 6.16 2.52 31.42
N LYS A 306 5.90 2.73 32.71
CA LYS A 306 6.76 2.14 33.75
C LYS A 306 6.90 0.68 33.36
N ARG A 307 8.12 0.24 33.06
CA ARG A 307 8.49 -1.17 33.09
C ARG A 307 8.17 -1.61 34.51
N TYR A 308 6.93 -2.07 34.72
CA TYR A 308 6.48 -2.65 35.96
C TYR A 308 7.49 -3.75 36.23
N ALA A 309 8.25 -3.62 37.31
CA ALA A 309 9.34 -4.53 37.63
C ALA A 309 8.81 -5.95 37.84
N ASP A 310 8.71 -6.69 36.74
CA ASP A 310 9.50 -7.87 36.37
C ASP A 310 9.31 -9.18 37.13
N ALA A 311 8.23 -9.36 37.90
CA ALA A 311 7.91 -10.72 38.34
C ALA A 311 6.42 -11.10 38.27
N GLU A 312 5.50 -10.22 38.68
CA GLU A 312 4.10 -10.65 38.89
C GLU A 312 3.19 -10.49 37.67
N ILE A 313 3.53 -9.62 36.70
CA ILE A 313 2.67 -9.39 35.53
C ILE A 313 2.71 -10.54 34.53
N HIS A 314 3.78 -11.35 34.56
CA HIS A 314 4.01 -12.40 33.55
C HIS A 314 2.97 -13.53 33.56
N GLU A 315 2.21 -13.68 34.66
CA GLU A 315 1.26 -14.76 34.85
C GLU A 315 -0.21 -14.31 34.89
N HIS A 316 -0.48 -13.00 34.70
CA HIS A 316 -1.82 -12.48 34.84
C HIS A 316 -2.63 -12.66 33.55
N GLU A 317 -3.82 -13.28 33.65
CA GLU A 317 -4.72 -13.56 32.53
C GLU A 317 -5.31 -12.32 31.84
N ALA A 318 -5.14 -11.15 32.48
CA ALA A 318 -5.61 -9.86 31.98
C ALA A 318 -4.71 -9.24 30.91
N PHE A 319 -3.56 -9.86 30.59
CA PHE A 319 -2.63 -9.35 29.58
C PHE A 319 -2.40 -10.35 28.44
N VAL A 320 -2.15 -9.81 27.26
CA VAL A 320 -1.70 -10.53 26.07
C VAL A 320 -0.22 -10.22 25.86
N LYS A 321 0.58 -11.27 25.71
CA LYS A 321 2.02 -11.21 25.48
C LYS A 321 2.33 -11.23 23.99
N PHE A 322 2.99 -10.18 23.50
CA PHE A 322 3.55 -10.10 22.15
C PHE A 322 5.04 -10.39 22.22
N LEU A 323 5.56 -11.26 21.35
CA LEU A 323 6.98 -11.59 21.26
C LEU A 323 7.56 -11.00 19.99
N ILE A 324 8.32 -9.91 20.12
CA ILE A 324 8.75 -9.07 18.99
C ILE A 324 10.23 -9.26 18.68
N GLY A 325 10.54 -9.26 17.39
CA GLY A 325 11.90 -9.36 16.88
C GLY A 325 12.51 -10.75 17.01
N PRO A 326 13.76 -10.91 16.53
CA PRO A 326 14.47 -12.19 16.56
C PRO A 326 14.77 -12.66 17.99
N GLU A 327 14.97 -11.70 18.91
CA GLU A 327 15.22 -11.95 20.33
C GLU A 327 13.93 -12.25 21.12
N LYS A 328 12.76 -12.10 20.49
CA LYS A 328 11.44 -12.32 21.10
C LYS A 328 11.24 -11.46 22.34
N GLU A 329 11.54 -10.17 22.24
CA GLU A 329 11.33 -9.21 23.32
C GLU A 329 9.83 -9.17 23.69
N PRO A 330 9.48 -9.38 24.97
CA PRO A 330 8.08 -9.48 25.37
C PRO A 330 7.45 -8.12 25.64
N PHE A 331 6.32 -7.84 24.99
CA PHE A 331 5.44 -6.72 25.29
C PHE A 331 4.13 -7.24 25.90
N TYR A 332 3.65 -6.61 26.96
CA TYR A 332 2.42 -7.01 27.66
C TYR A 332 1.36 -5.93 27.49
N ILE A 333 0.25 -6.28 26.87
CA ILE A 333 -0.82 -5.34 26.52
C ILE A 333 -2.13 -5.81 27.17
N PRO A 334 -2.95 -4.93 27.77
CA PRO A 334 -4.21 -5.32 28.38
C PRO A 334 -5.11 -6.09 27.39
N LYS A 335 -5.60 -7.26 27.80
CA LYS A 335 -6.42 -8.14 26.95
C LYS A 335 -7.70 -7.45 26.48
N GLU A 336 -8.33 -6.66 27.35
CA GLU A 336 -9.52 -5.86 27.04
C GLU A 336 -9.30 -4.97 25.80
N GLN A 337 -8.17 -4.26 25.74
CA GLN A 337 -7.81 -3.39 24.61
C GLN A 337 -7.53 -4.17 23.31
N ILE A 338 -7.05 -5.42 23.42
CA ILE A 338 -6.85 -6.30 22.26
C ILE A 338 -8.19 -6.87 21.77
N ASP A 339 -9.06 -7.29 22.70
CA ASP A 339 -10.35 -7.89 22.37
C ASP A 339 -11.30 -6.89 21.68
N GLU A 340 -11.23 -5.60 22.06
CA GLU A 340 -12.00 -4.50 21.45
C GLU A 340 -11.69 -4.29 19.96
N ARG A 341 -10.53 -4.76 19.48
CA ARG A 341 -10.07 -4.52 18.11
C ARG A 341 -10.29 -5.75 17.25
N GLY A 342 -11.23 -5.60 16.31
CA GLY A 342 -11.68 -6.68 15.44
C GLY A 342 -10.53 -7.36 14.69
N TYR A 343 -9.50 -6.65 14.26
CA TYR A 343 -8.39 -7.26 13.51
C TYR A 343 -7.50 -8.23 14.32
N PHE A 344 -7.59 -8.25 15.66
CA PHE A 344 -6.94 -9.28 16.49
C PHE A 344 -7.86 -10.43 16.88
N SER A 345 -9.16 -10.16 17.00
CA SER A 345 -10.18 -11.12 17.46
C SER A 345 -10.93 -11.80 16.32
N ASN A 346 -10.89 -11.23 15.10
CA ASN A 346 -11.61 -11.74 13.95
C ASN A 346 -11.05 -13.10 13.53
N SER A 347 -11.77 -14.15 13.95
CA SER A 347 -11.68 -15.49 13.39
C SER A 347 -11.85 -15.47 11.86
N ASN A 348 -12.42 -14.37 11.32
CA ASN A 348 -12.57 -14.07 9.90
C ASN A 348 -11.26 -13.82 9.14
N ILE A 349 -10.07 -13.85 9.77
CA ILE A 349 -8.77 -13.97 9.04
C ILE A 349 -8.19 -15.40 9.16
N GLY A 350 -8.83 -16.31 9.91
CA GLY A 350 -8.43 -17.71 10.01
C GLY A 350 -7.18 -17.96 10.84
N LEU A 351 -6.62 -16.87 11.36
CA LEU A 351 -5.48 -16.87 12.25
C LEU A 351 -6.02 -16.53 13.62
N ASN A 352 -6.39 -17.56 14.39
CA ASN A 352 -6.49 -17.42 15.84
C ASN A 352 -5.07 -17.16 16.36
N CYS A 353 -4.63 -15.89 16.28
CA CYS A 353 -3.30 -15.45 16.68
C CYS A 353 -3.16 -15.44 18.21
N MET A 354 -4.28 -15.39 18.92
CA MET A 354 -4.30 -15.50 20.38
C MET A 354 -4.28 -16.96 20.82
N VAL A 355 -3.16 -17.38 21.40
CA VAL A 355 -2.96 -18.72 21.95
C VAL A 355 -2.82 -18.63 23.46
N LYS A 356 -3.68 -19.34 24.19
CA LYS A 356 -3.55 -19.45 25.65
C LYS A 356 -2.42 -20.42 26.01
N LYS A 357 -1.37 -19.93 26.69
CA LYS A 357 -0.22 -20.73 27.16
C LYS A 357 -0.15 -20.68 28.69
N GLY A 358 -0.73 -21.68 29.34
CA GLY A 358 -0.90 -21.68 30.79
C GLY A 358 -1.96 -20.65 31.21
N ASN A 359 -1.58 -19.72 32.09
CA ASN A 359 -2.47 -18.64 32.55
C ASN A 359 -2.39 -17.36 31.70
N THR A 360 -1.42 -17.27 30.79
CA THR A 360 -1.16 -16.06 30.02
C THR A 360 -1.63 -16.24 28.56
N TRP A 361 -2.17 -15.18 27.97
CA TRP A 361 -2.46 -15.14 26.54
C TRP A 361 -1.21 -14.71 25.78
N SER A 362 -0.91 -15.37 24.66
CA SER A 362 0.20 -15.02 23.77
C SER A 362 -0.36 -14.69 22.40
N PHE A 363 0.06 -13.57 21.82
CA PHE A 363 -0.22 -13.24 20.43
C PHE A 363 0.94 -13.73 19.56
N GLU A 364 0.63 -14.61 18.61
CA GLU A 364 1.60 -15.26 17.74
C GLU A 364 1.27 -15.00 16.28
N ARG A 365 2.13 -14.22 15.61
CA ARG A 365 2.14 -14.08 14.15
C ARG A 365 3.57 -14.28 13.63
N PRO A 366 3.75 -14.96 12.49
CA PRO A 366 5.09 -15.14 11.90
C PRO A 366 5.82 -13.83 11.63
N CYS A 367 5.11 -12.75 11.28
CA CYS A 367 5.73 -11.45 10.98
C CYS A 367 6.38 -10.78 12.19
N LEU A 368 5.96 -11.10 13.43
CA LEU A 368 6.49 -10.45 14.63
C LEU A 368 8.00 -10.61 14.79
N ILE A 369 8.57 -11.69 14.25
CA ILE A 369 10.02 -11.94 14.30
C ILE A 369 10.84 -10.93 13.49
N ASN A 370 10.22 -10.33 12.47
CA ASN A 370 10.87 -9.36 11.58
C ASN A 370 10.66 -7.92 12.03
N ILE A 371 9.79 -7.70 13.03
CA ILE A 371 9.49 -6.36 13.55
C ILE A 371 10.57 -5.97 14.55
N ASN A 372 11.11 -4.77 14.39
CA ASN A 372 12.04 -4.18 15.34
C ASN A 372 11.31 -3.82 16.65
N PRO A 373 11.78 -4.26 17.83
CA PRO A 373 11.16 -3.93 19.11
C PRO A 373 11.02 -2.43 19.37
N ASP A 374 11.99 -1.62 18.93
CA ASP A 374 11.94 -0.15 19.08
C ASP A 374 10.71 0.42 18.34
N ASP A 375 10.44 -0.04 17.12
CA ASP A 375 9.33 0.46 16.31
C ASP A 375 7.98 -0.08 16.82
N PHE A 376 7.95 -1.32 17.32
CA PHE A 376 6.76 -1.88 17.96
C PHE A 376 6.39 -1.18 19.26
N SER A 377 7.34 -0.53 19.94
CA SER A 377 7.05 0.16 21.20
C SER A 377 5.98 1.25 21.05
N TYR A 378 5.94 1.93 19.90
CA TYR A 378 4.89 2.91 19.56
C TYR A 378 3.53 2.25 19.37
N VAL A 379 3.49 1.09 18.71
CA VAL A 379 2.27 0.31 18.54
C VAL A 379 1.75 -0.20 19.88
N ALA A 380 2.66 -0.65 20.76
CA ALA A 380 2.30 -1.08 22.11
C ALA A 380 1.73 0.06 22.97
N ASP A 381 2.27 1.29 22.87
CA ASP A 381 1.73 2.48 23.54
C ASP A 381 0.33 2.83 23.02
N PHE A 382 0.13 2.79 21.68
CA PHE A 382 -1.17 3.00 21.06
C PHE A 382 -2.21 1.95 21.48
N LEU A 383 -1.80 0.70 21.55
CA LEU A 383 -2.66 -0.39 22.01
C LEU A 383 -3.04 -0.26 23.48
N SER A 384 -2.20 0.38 24.29
CA SER A 384 -2.43 0.53 25.73
C SER A 384 -3.18 1.81 26.09
N THR A 385 -2.98 2.90 25.32
CA THR A 385 -3.45 4.24 25.70
C THR A 385 -4.31 4.93 24.64
N GLY A 386 -4.39 4.39 23.42
CA GLY A 386 -5.05 5.03 22.28
C GLY A 386 -4.23 6.14 21.62
N ASP A 387 -3.00 6.40 22.08
CA ASP A 387 -2.04 7.31 21.45
C ASP A 387 -0.61 6.77 21.63
N PHE A 388 0.39 7.33 20.94
CA PHE A 388 1.76 6.84 21.03
C PHE A 388 2.81 7.95 20.93
N GLY A 389 3.97 7.77 21.58
CA GLY A 389 5.13 8.65 21.38
C GLY A 389 4.89 10.10 21.82
N CYS A 390 5.39 11.07 21.07
CA CYS A 390 5.25 12.51 21.34
C CYS A 390 3.78 12.93 21.19
N ARG A 391 3.15 13.31 22.30
CA ARG A 391 1.72 13.69 22.37
C ARG A 391 1.50 15.19 22.24
N ILE A 392 2.47 15.97 22.71
CA ILE A 392 2.49 17.43 22.66
C ILE A 392 3.75 17.80 21.89
N VAL A 393 3.58 18.64 20.87
CA VAL A 393 4.66 19.15 20.03
C VAL A 393 4.77 20.65 20.30
N GLU A 394 5.80 21.05 21.04
CA GLU A 394 6.03 22.45 21.44
C GLU A 394 7.07 23.13 20.54
N ASP A 395 8.02 22.36 20.02
CA ASP A 395 9.14 22.83 19.22
C ASP A 395 9.38 21.98 17.96
N ASP A 396 10.28 22.47 17.12
CA ASP A 396 10.62 21.82 15.85
C ASP A 396 11.32 20.47 16.04
N GLU A 397 12.09 20.28 17.13
CA GLU A 397 12.78 19.01 17.41
C GLU A 397 11.77 17.91 17.78
N GLN A 398 10.81 18.23 18.66
CA GLN A 398 9.70 17.36 19.00
C GLN A 398 8.78 17.07 17.80
N ARG A 399 8.64 18.02 16.88
CA ARG A 399 7.89 17.85 15.64
C ARG A 399 8.56 16.82 14.73
N GLU A 400 9.87 16.97 14.49
CA GLU A 400 10.68 16.03 13.70
C GLU A 400 10.66 14.63 14.35
N GLU A 401 10.76 14.56 15.68
CA GLU A 401 10.65 13.31 16.43
C GLU A 401 9.26 12.68 16.26
N ALA A 402 8.19 13.45 16.44
CA ALA A 402 6.82 12.97 16.27
C ALA A 402 6.58 12.43 14.85
N PHE A 403 7.12 13.11 13.83
CA PHE A 403 7.04 12.67 12.44
C PHE A 403 7.79 11.35 12.23
N ALA A 404 9.02 11.22 12.75
CA ALA A 404 9.80 9.99 12.67
C ALA A 404 9.12 8.81 13.37
N GLN A 405 8.53 9.04 14.54
CA GLN A 405 7.75 8.04 15.27
C GLN A 405 6.54 7.57 14.45
N CYS A 406 5.85 8.48 13.75
CA CYS A 406 4.75 8.14 12.85
C CYS A 406 5.21 7.25 11.69
N CYS A 407 6.35 7.55 11.07
CA CYS A 407 6.94 6.71 10.01
C CYS A 407 7.25 5.29 10.51
N SER A 408 7.87 5.17 11.71
CA SER A 408 8.16 3.89 12.34
C SER A 408 6.88 3.10 12.65
N ALA A 409 5.88 3.76 13.26
CA ALA A 409 4.61 3.13 13.61
C ALA A 409 3.83 2.68 12.37
N TRP A 410 3.90 3.42 11.25
CA TRP A 410 3.20 3.08 10.00
C TRP A 410 3.59 1.70 9.48
N VAL A 411 4.89 1.41 9.43
CA VAL A 411 5.40 0.13 8.91
C VAL A 411 4.88 -1.05 9.74
N VAL A 412 4.86 -0.88 11.07
CA VAL A 412 4.38 -1.93 11.98
C VAL A 412 2.86 -2.06 11.91
N ALA A 413 2.13 -0.95 11.82
CA ALA A 413 0.69 -0.92 11.70
C ALA A 413 0.21 -1.62 10.41
N ASP A 414 0.88 -1.37 9.29
CA ASP A 414 0.60 -2.01 8.00
C ASP A 414 0.80 -3.53 8.08
N GLU A 415 1.96 -3.97 8.57
CA GLU A 415 2.29 -5.40 8.72
C GLU A 415 1.28 -6.13 9.63
N LEU A 416 0.79 -5.42 10.66
CA LEU A 416 -0.20 -5.95 11.59
C LEU A 416 -1.64 -5.75 11.15
N VAL A 417 -1.89 -5.02 10.06
CA VAL A 417 -3.23 -4.71 9.54
C VAL A 417 -4.07 -3.93 10.57
N MET A 418 -3.46 -2.91 11.17
CA MET A 418 -4.08 -2.04 12.17
C MET A 418 -4.64 -0.77 11.52
N ASP A 419 -5.88 -0.87 11.03
CA ASP A 419 -6.56 0.22 10.32
C ASP A 419 -6.74 1.48 11.19
N ASP A 420 -7.16 1.31 12.44
CA ASP A 420 -7.32 2.39 13.42
C ASP A 420 -6.01 3.16 13.71
N LEU A 421 -4.88 2.46 13.78
CA LEU A 421 -3.57 3.07 13.98
C LEU A 421 -3.11 3.81 12.72
N LEU A 422 -3.32 3.23 11.54
CA LEU A 422 -3.00 3.92 10.28
C LEU A 422 -3.79 5.23 10.14
N ASP A 423 -5.10 5.21 10.46
CA ASP A 423 -5.93 6.42 10.50
C ASP A 423 -5.41 7.41 11.56
N HIS A 424 -5.07 6.96 12.77
CA HIS A 424 -4.51 7.83 13.81
C HIS A 424 -3.20 8.48 13.37
N ILE A 425 -2.32 7.75 12.68
CA ILE A 425 -1.08 8.28 12.12
C ILE A 425 -1.34 9.39 11.10
N VAL A 426 -2.33 9.22 10.20
CA VAL A 426 -2.73 10.27 9.25
C VAL A 426 -3.08 11.56 9.99
N HIS A 427 -4.01 11.48 10.95
CA HIS A 427 -4.44 12.65 11.73
C HIS A 427 -3.30 13.26 12.54
N LYS A 428 -2.39 12.43 13.05
CA LYS A 428 -1.24 12.90 13.83
C LYS A 428 -0.24 13.65 12.96
N ILE A 429 0.08 13.13 11.77
CA ILE A 429 0.98 13.81 10.81
C ILE A 429 0.39 15.12 10.32
N GLU A 430 -0.92 15.20 10.08
CA GLU A 430 -1.56 16.46 9.72
C GLU A 430 -1.38 17.56 10.78
N LYS A 431 -1.35 17.19 12.07
CA LYS A 431 -1.12 18.10 13.18
C LYS A 431 0.34 18.51 13.37
N THR A 432 1.30 17.80 12.78
CA THR A 432 2.73 18.12 12.89
C THR A 432 3.23 19.08 11.80
N LYS A 433 2.34 19.74 11.05
CA LYS A 433 2.73 20.78 10.08
C LYS A 433 3.40 21.97 10.79
N PRO A 434 4.42 22.61 10.19
CA PRO A 434 4.96 22.37 8.84
C PRO A 434 5.96 21.20 8.79
N TRP A 435 5.98 20.44 7.68
CA TRP A 435 6.89 19.31 7.50
C TRP A 435 8.18 19.69 6.77
N GLY A 436 9.26 18.95 7.03
CA GLY A 436 10.48 19.01 6.26
C GLY A 436 10.32 18.34 4.90
N MET A 437 10.89 18.93 3.85
CA MET A 437 10.81 18.41 2.48
C MET A 437 11.40 16.99 2.37
N PHE A 438 12.53 16.74 3.02
CA PHE A 438 13.15 15.43 3.04
C PHE A 438 12.30 14.38 3.77
N GLU A 439 11.65 14.77 4.87
CA GLU A 439 10.79 13.87 5.67
C GLU A 439 9.60 13.36 4.85
N VAL A 440 8.99 14.25 4.06
CA VAL A 440 7.87 13.91 3.18
C VAL A 440 8.29 12.94 2.07
N LEU A 441 9.48 13.12 1.47
CA LEU A 441 9.98 12.16 0.46
C LEU A 441 10.28 10.80 1.09
N ALA A 442 10.92 10.81 2.26
CA ALA A 442 11.21 9.59 3.01
C ALA A 442 9.93 8.81 3.31
N PHE A 443 8.89 9.50 3.78
CA PHE A 443 7.65 8.87 4.13
C PHE A 443 6.81 8.46 2.91
N ALA A 444 6.86 9.23 1.82
CA ALA A 444 6.25 8.82 0.56
C ALA A 444 6.84 7.49 0.05
N GLY A 445 8.15 7.27 0.16
CA GLY A 445 8.76 5.98 -0.18
C GLY A 445 8.24 4.81 0.65
N ILE A 446 7.84 5.05 1.90
CA ILE A 446 7.21 4.02 2.76
C ILE A 446 5.77 3.75 2.30
N VAL A 447 4.96 4.81 2.14
CA VAL A 447 3.52 4.70 1.85
C VAL A 447 3.25 4.19 0.43
N TYR A 448 4.05 4.59 -0.55
CA TYR A 448 3.88 4.18 -1.94
C TYR A 448 4.45 2.81 -2.28
N LYS A 449 5.23 2.21 -1.37
CA LYS A 449 5.68 0.82 -1.51
C LYS A 449 4.52 -0.17 -1.54
N THR A 450 3.40 0.16 -0.89
CA THR A 450 2.18 -0.65 -0.90
C THR A 450 1.21 -0.10 -1.95
N GLU A 451 1.15 -0.75 -3.12
CA GLU A 451 0.35 -0.27 -4.26
C GLU A 451 -1.16 -0.36 -3.98
N HIS A 452 -1.63 -1.51 -3.51
CA HIS A 452 -3.06 -1.86 -3.44
C HIS A 452 -3.54 -2.14 -2.01
N SER A 453 -3.40 -1.16 -1.13
CA SER A 453 -3.95 -1.27 0.22
C SER A 453 -5.48 -1.06 0.22
N PRO A 454 -6.26 -1.92 0.87
CA PRO A 454 -7.70 -1.72 1.03
C PRO A 454 -8.05 -0.66 2.09
N PHE A 455 -7.08 -0.17 2.85
CA PHE A 455 -7.35 0.76 3.96
C PHE A 455 -7.52 2.21 3.45
N PRO A 456 -8.59 2.92 3.86
CA PRO A 456 -8.78 4.33 3.50
C PRO A 456 -7.61 5.24 3.89
N ALA A 457 -6.94 4.94 5.02
CA ALA A 457 -5.74 5.64 5.50
C ALA A 457 -4.66 5.80 4.41
N TYR A 458 -4.49 4.78 3.55
CA TYR A 458 -3.51 4.83 2.48
C TYR A 458 -3.86 5.86 1.41
N ALA A 459 -5.13 5.93 1.00
CA ALA A 459 -5.58 6.92 0.04
C ALA A 459 -5.41 8.34 0.61
N MET A 460 -5.82 8.54 1.86
CA MET A 460 -5.68 9.83 2.56
C MET A 460 -4.21 10.25 2.69
N MET A 461 -3.33 9.33 3.10
CA MET A 461 -1.90 9.63 3.24
C MET A 461 -1.23 9.89 1.88
N LYS A 462 -1.53 9.08 0.86
CA LYS A 462 -1.01 9.27 -0.51
C LYS A 462 -1.41 10.64 -1.07
N GLU A 463 -2.67 11.03 -0.88
CA GLU A 463 -3.18 12.35 -1.27
C GLU A 463 -2.47 13.47 -0.49
N THR A 464 -2.34 13.32 0.82
CA THR A 464 -1.69 14.30 1.70
C THR A 464 -0.24 14.56 1.29
N LEU A 465 0.53 13.50 1.04
CA LEU A 465 1.93 13.59 0.62
C LEU A 465 2.07 14.16 -0.79
N ALA A 466 1.24 13.70 -1.75
CA ALA A 466 1.25 14.21 -3.12
C ALA A 466 0.90 15.69 -3.18
N ASN A 467 -0.09 16.13 -2.39
CA ASN A 467 -0.46 17.54 -2.28
C ASN A 467 0.71 18.41 -1.79
N PHE A 468 1.41 17.98 -0.73
CA PHE A 468 2.54 18.73 -0.19
C PHE A 468 3.71 18.81 -1.19
N VAL A 469 4.00 17.71 -1.87
CA VAL A 469 5.06 17.70 -2.90
C VAL A 469 4.69 18.57 -4.09
N ALA A 470 3.43 18.57 -4.51
CA ALA A 470 2.95 19.46 -5.56
C ALA A 470 3.11 20.95 -5.18
N ASP A 471 2.85 21.32 -3.90
CA ASP A 471 3.06 22.70 -3.43
C ASP A 471 4.52 23.14 -3.45
N ASN A 472 5.45 22.19 -3.32
CA ASN A 472 6.88 22.45 -3.22
C ASN A 472 7.66 21.89 -4.41
N TYR A 473 6.99 21.59 -5.53
CA TYR A 473 7.56 20.83 -6.64
C TYR A 473 8.85 21.43 -7.20
N LEU A 474 8.89 22.76 -7.41
CA LEU A 474 10.07 23.46 -7.90
C LEU A 474 11.24 23.39 -6.90
N LYS A 475 10.96 23.51 -5.60
CA LYS A 475 12.00 23.39 -4.55
C LYS A 475 12.58 21.98 -4.51
N TYR A 476 11.76 20.95 -4.71
CA TYR A 476 12.25 19.58 -4.81
C TYR A 476 13.19 19.38 -6.00
N LEU A 477 12.88 19.98 -7.14
CA LEU A 477 13.76 19.93 -8.31
C LEU A 477 15.07 20.68 -8.11
N GLU A 478 15.07 21.77 -7.34
CA GLU A 478 16.27 22.57 -7.05
C GLU A 478 17.17 21.94 -5.97
N GLU A 479 16.57 21.48 -4.86
CA GLU A 479 17.32 21.06 -3.67
C GLU A 479 17.54 19.54 -3.57
N TYR A 480 16.64 18.74 -4.16
CA TYR A 480 16.61 17.28 -3.98
C TYR A 480 16.55 16.51 -5.31
N THR A 481 17.06 17.08 -6.41
CA THR A 481 16.88 16.54 -7.77
C THR A 481 17.17 15.04 -7.87
N THR A 482 18.29 14.57 -7.32
CA THR A 482 18.72 13.16 -7.43
C THR A 482 17.78 12.24 -6.67
N THR A 483 17.61 12.46 -5.37
CA THR A 483 16.73 11.65 -4.51
C THR A 483 15.28 11.69 -4.99
N PHE A 484 14.80 12.85 -5.43
CA PHE A 484 13.46 13.02 -5.96
C PHE A 484 13.26 12.21 -7.25
N VAL A 485 14.17 12.34 -8.22
CA VAL A 485 14.09 11.59 -9.48
C VAL A 485 14.20 10.08 -9.27
N ASP A 486 15.07 9.64 -8.37
CA ASP A 486 15.21 8.21 -8.07
C ASP A 486 13.93 7.65 -7.42
N LEU A 487 13.32 8.40 -6.50
CA LEU A 487 12.04 8.04 -5.90
C LEU A 487 10.90 7.97 -6.92
N MET A 488 10.83 8.92 -7.87
CA MET A 488 9.83 8.90 -8.95
C MET A 488 9.98 7.70 -9.90
N LYS A 489 11.22 7.24 -10.12
CA LYS A 489 11.48 6.04 -10.92
C LYS A 489 11.07 4.76 -10.19
N GLU A 490 11.31 4.71 -8.88
CA GLU A 490 10.91 3.58 -8.04
C GLU A 490 9.38 3.51 -7.89
N PHE A 491 8.72 4.66 -7.77
CA PHE A 491 7.28 4.76 -7.52
C PHE A 491 6.56 5.63 -8.57
N PRO A 492 6.29 5.11 -9.79
CA PRO A 492 5.68 5.88 -10.87
C PRO A 492 4.26 6.38 -10.52
N MET A 493 3.50 5.63 -9.71
CA MET A 493 2.19 6.08 -9.22
C MET A 493 2.28 7.36 -8.37
N PHE A 494 3.37 7.55 -7.63
CA PHE A 494 3.58 8.77 -6.87
C PHE A 494 3.77 9.98 -7.79
N LEU A 495 4.55 9.82 -8.85
CA LEU A 495 4.76 10.86 -9.87
C LEU A 495 3.44 11.27 -10.54
N ILE A 496 2.59 10.28 -10.88
CA ILE A 496 1.27 10.54 -11.47
C ILE A 496 0.43 11.41 -10.53
N HIS A 497 0.31 11.02 -9.26
CA HIS A 497 -0.46 11.80 -8.28
C HIS A 497 0.11 13.22 -8.07
N ILE A 498 1.44 13.38 -8.04
CA ILE A 498 2.06 14.71 -7.94
C ILE A 498 1.69 15.57 -9.15
N HIS A 499 1.73 15.02 -10.36
CA HIS A 499 1.35 15.75 -11.57
C HIS A 499 -0.12 16.12 -11.59
N GLU A 500 -1.02 15.20 -11.22
CA GLU A 500 -2.45 15.47 -11.11
C GLU A 500 -2.72 16.64 -10.15
N LYS A 501 -2.12 16.61 -8.95
CA LYS A 501 -2.27 17.70 -7.96
C LYS A 501 -1.64 19.00 -8.42
N THR A 502 -0.51 18.96 -9.15
CA THR A 502 0.12 20.16 -9.72
C THR A 502 -0.78 20.82 -10.77
N VAL A 503 -1.40 20.02 -11.64
CA VAL A 503 -2.34 20.50 -12.66
C VAL A 503 -3.62 21.07 -12.03
N GLU A 504 -4.18 20.37 -11.03
CA GLU A 504 -5.35 20.82 -10.26
C GLU A 504 -5.12 22.20 -9.63
N LYS A 505 -3.94 22.41 -9.04
CA LYS A 505 -3.56 23.69 -8.43
C LYS A 505 -3.33 24.80 -9.45
N ALA A 506 -2.67 24.51 -10.57
CA ALA A 506 -2.50 25.47 -11.66
C ALA A 506 -3.85 25.94 -12.23
N ARG A 507 -4.81 25.01 -12.37
CA ARG A 507 -6.18 25.33 -12.78
C ARG A 507 -6.89 26.20 -11.74
N SER A 508 -6.82 25.83 -10.46
CA SER A 508 -7.46 26.57 -9.36
C SER A 508 -6.91 28.00 -9.25
N SER A 509 -5.60 28.18 -9.37
CA SER A 509 -4.93 29.49 -9.36
C SER A 509 -5.37 30.39 -10.51
N ARG A 510 -5.54 29.81 -11.71
CA ARG A 510 -6.06 30.54 -12.88
C ARG A 510 -7.51 30.99 -12.68
N GLU A 511 -8.37 30.09 -12.21
CA GLU A 511 -9.78 30.40 -11.94
C GLU A 511 -9.92 31.49 -10.86
N GLU A 512 -9.07 31.47 -9.84
CA GLU A 512 -9.04 32.50 -8.79
C GLU A 512 -8.57 33.86 -9.34
N SER A 513 -7.54 33.89 -10.19
CA SER A 513 -7.09 35.12 -10.86
C SER A 513 -8.18 35.71 -11.75
N GLU A 514 -8.87 34.89 -12.54
CA GLU A 514 -9.97 35.35 -13.41
C GLU A 514 -11.16 35.90 -12.61
N ARG A 515 -11.47 35.30 -11.45
CA ARG A 515 -12.48 35.82 -10.52
C ARG A 515 -12.06 37.16 -9.93
N ARG A 516 -10.80 37.31 -9.53
CA ARG A 516 -10.26 38.55 -8.97
C ARG A 516 -10.28 39.69 -9.98
N ASP A 517 -9.88 39.42 -11.22
CA ASP A 517 -9.91 40.41 -12.32
C ASP A 517 -11.34 40.81 -12.67
N SER A 518 -12.27 39.86 -12.63
CA SER A 518 -13.70 40.12 -12.85
C SER A 518 -14.30 40.98 -11.73
N ALA A 519 -13.93 40.74 -10.48
CA ALA A 519 -14.34 41.56 -9.34
C ALA A 519 -13.82 43.01 -9.46
N MET A 520 -12.55 43.20 -9.81
CA MET A 520 -11.98 44.54 -10.02
C MET A 520 -12.64 45.30 -11.18
N ARG A 521 -13.10 44.61 -12.23
CA ARG A 521 -13.84 45.25 -13.34
C ARG A 521 -15.25 45.70 -12.95
N MET A 522 -15.89 45.01 -12.01
CA MET A 522 -17.23 45.36 -11.54
C MET A 522 -17.21 46.53 -10.55
N GLU A 523 -16.16 46.68 -9.73
CA GLU A 523 -16.02 47.81 -8.80
C GLU A 523 -15.66 49.14 -9.49
N GLY A 524 -15.16 49.08 -10.72
CA GLY A 524 -14.78 50.27 -11.50
C GLY A 524 -15.90 50.87 -12.37
N GLN A 525 -17.09 50.27 -12.39
CA GLN A 525 -18.29 50.76 -13.09
C GLN A 525 -19.23 51.42 -12.08
#